data_AF-A0AB39SNJ8-F1
#
_entry.id   AF-A0AB39SNJ8-F1
#
_cell.length_a   1.000
_cell.length_b   1.000
_cell.length_c   1.000
_cell.angle_alpha   90.00
_cell.angle_beta   90.00
_cell.angle_gamma   90.00
#
_symmetry.space_group_name_H-M   'P 1'
#
loop_
_entity.id
_entity.type
_entity.pdbx_description
1 polymer ?
#
loop_
_entity_poly.entity_id
_entity_poly.type
_entity_poly.pdbx_seq_one_letter_code
_entity_poly.pdbx_strand_id
1 'polypeptide(L)'
;MVERAARRIVEELVARAPAGWTRAILTSTAGRGGVSVAGGYTVPGTPLWRSPVPSPFTELGELAEALRKVRGWERTSLEIECKPSGEYGLVATTDAITSLRGRDGGFQAVLDAGYRLPQPGCEQEGGTAAPEGDPEPAVARFREYMRRRAAILGRPEQLPPPASAAALDEAERRIGRPLPADLRALYMIADGDGIDYEQRYLFGRHAWLALEDMVAIHTAQREPAWYGWELAWNSIVFDPDPPGTVRRCGGHPAWLPFATGEDGNYLAVDLSPARNGRPGQVICIGRDYDDGPAHVADSVTSLLGHYLELLEQGAHEEHGDHISLLEPARSFGPHRIIGEIPDEIPPTLQAIHINDAVGLVDLTPTHRRTEPATTAPQPLCHRRPGSDSHTARRVAARDAGRR
;
A
#
# COMPACT_ATOMS: atom_id res chain seq x y z
N MET A 1 -23.03 7.42 -36.34
CA MET A 1 -23.58 6.89 -35.06
C MET A 1 -22.89 7.55 -33.87
N VAL A 2 -21.56 7.44 -33.76
CA VAL A 2 -20.75 8.10 -32.71
C VAL A 2 -21.03 9.60 -32.61
N GLU A 3 -20.92 10.35 -33.72
CA GLU A 3 -21.15 11.80 -33.73
C GLU A 3 -22.57 12.20 -33.31
N ARG A 4 -23.58 11.39 -33.66
CA ARG A 4 -24.97 11.63 -33.29
C ARG A 4 -25.19 11.45 -31.78
N ALA A 5 -24.57 10.42 -31.19
CA ALA A 5 -24.65 10.17 -29.75
C ALA A 5 -23.88 11.25 -28.96
N ALA A 6 -22.68 11.64 -29.42
CA ALA A 6 -21.91 12.72 -28.82
C ALA A 6 -22.66 14.06 -28.86
N ARG A 7 -23.34 14.37 -29.98
CA ARG A 7 -24.12 15.60 -30.12
C ARG A 7 -25.28 15.67 -29.13
N ARG A 8 -25.98 14.56 -28.85
CA ARG A 8 -27.05 14.52 -27.84
C ARG A 8 -26.55 14.85 -26.44
N ILE A 9 -25.38 14.32 -26.08
CA ILE A 9 -24.71 14.63 -24.80
C ILE A 9 -24.41 16.13 -24.73
N VAL A 10 -23.84 16.68 -25.80
CA VAL A 10 -23.50 18.11 -25.89
C VAL A 10 -24.73 19.02 -25.82
N GLU A 11 -25.81 18.66 -26.51
CA GLU A 11 -27.09 19.37 -26.44
C GLU A 11 -27.62 19.41 -25.00
N GLU A 12 -27.51 18.31 -24.26
CA GLU A 12 -27.91 18.26 -22.85
C GLU A 12 -26.98 19.08 -21.93
N LEU A 13 -25.66 19.05 -22.17
CA LEU A 13 -24.70 19.90 -21.46
C LEU A 13 -25.04 21.37 -21.66
N VAL A 14 -25.29 21.81 -22.89
CA VAL A 14 -25.63 23.21 -23.19
C VAL A 14 -26.98 23.59 -22.58
N ALA A 15 -27.98 22.71 -22.66
CA ALA A 15 -29.32 22.98 -22.14
C ALA A 15 -29.38 23.13 -20.61
N ARG A 16 -28.48 22.43 -19.89
CA ARG A 16 -28.43 22.44 -18.42
C ARG A 16 -27.29 23.31 -17.86
N ALA A 17 -26.62 24.09 -18.70
CA ALA A 17 -25.48 24.86 -18.28
C ALA A 17 -25.87 26.04 -17.35
N PRO A 18 -25.07 26.34 -16.31
CA PRO A 18 -25.28 27.50 -15.46
C PRO A 18 -25.01 28.80 -16.23
N ALA A 19 -25.62 29.91 -15.79
CA ALA A 19 -25.40 31.21 -16.41
C ALA A 19 -23.92 31.63 -16.34
N GLY A 20 -23.40 32.20 -17.43
CA GLY A 20 -22.03 32.72 -17.49
C GLY A 20 -20.92 31.67 -17.64
N TRP A 21 -21.27 30.41 -17.91
CA TRP A 21 -20.29 29.38 -18.20
C TRP A 21 -19.50 29.65 -19.49
N THR A 22 -18.26 29.17 -19.54
CA THR A 22 -17.34 29.39 -20.67
C THR A 22 -16.87 28.09 -21.32
N ARG A 23 -16.87 27.00 -20.56
CA ARG A 23 -16.47 25.65 -21.00
C ARG A 23 -17.12 24.61 -20.10
N ALA A 24 -17.43 23.45 -20.65
CA ALA A 24 -17.82 22.26 -19.90
C ALA A 24 -16.85 21.13 -20.25
N ILE A 25 -16.46 20.35 -19.24
CA ILE A 25 -15.71 19.11 -19.45
C ILE A 25 -16.54 18.00 -18.81
N LEU A 26 -16.95 17.02 -19.62
CA LEU A 26 -17.56 15.78 -19.16
C LEU A 26 -16.58 14.65 -19.41
N THR A 27 -16.37 13.83 -18.39
CA THR A 27 -15.60 12.58 -18.45
C THR A 27 -16.49 11.41 -18.07
N SER A 28 -16.28 10.28 -18.73
CA SER A 28 -17.07 9.08 -18.47
C SER A 28 -16.27 7.82 -18.77
N THR A 29 -16.47 6.79 -17.97
CA THR A 29 -16.10 5.42 -18.34
C THR A 29 -17.39 4.66 -18.62
N ALA A 30 -17.51 4.07 -19.80
CA ALA A 30 -18.73 3.42 -20.25
C ALA A 30 -18.44 2.06 -20.91
N GLY A 31 -19.22 1.03 -20.57
CA GLY A 31 -19.12 -0.32 -21.13
C GLY A 31 -20.11 -1.27 -20.47
N ARG A 32 -19.98 -2.59 -20.69
CA ARG A 32 -20.91 -3.61 -20.15
C ARG A 32 -21.02 -3.63 -18.62
N GLY A 33 -20.00 -3.14 -17.90
CA GLY A 33 -19.97 -3.08 -16.44
C GLY A 33 -20.54 -1.80 -15.83
N GLY A 34 -21.16 -0.92 -16.62
CA GLY A 34 -21.79 0.33 -16.15
C GLY A 34 -21.15 1.60 -16.72
N VAL A 35 -21.78 2.72 -16.42
CA VAL A 35 -21.41 4.07 -16.90
C VAL A 35 -21.09 4.97 -15.70
N SER A 36 -19.92 5.60 -15.70
CA SER A 36 -19.56 6.66 -14.75
C SER A 36 -19.69 8.03 -15.41
N VAL A 37 -19.94 9.07 -14.60
CA VAL A 37 -19.90 10.46 -15.06
C VAL A 37 -19.17 11.29 -14.02
N ALA A 38 -18.23 12.11 -14.49
CA ALA A 38 -17.60 13.15 -13.71
C ALA A 38 -17.35 14.37 -14.60
N GLY A 39 -17.19 15.55 -14.01
CA GLY A 39 -16.93 16.76 -14.78
C GLY A 39 -17.59 18.00 -14.18
N GLY A 40 -17.38 19.14 -14.83
CA GLY A 40 -17.95 20.39 -14.38
C GLY A 40 -17.92 21.49 -15.44
N TYR A 41 -18.69 22.54 -15.17
CA TYR A 41 -18.68 23.78 -15.91
C TYR A 41 -17.61 24.72 -15.35
N THR A 42 -16.86 25.34 -16.25
CA THR A 42 -16.00 26.48 -15.93
C THR A 42 -16.87 27.74 -15.93
N VAL A 43 -17.18 28.23 -14.74
CA VAL A 43 -17.87 29.50 -14.52
C VAL A 43 -16.87 30.46 -13.86
N PRO A 44 -16.56 31.62 -14.46
CA PRO A 44 -15.63 32.58 -13.87
C PRO A 44 -15.98 32.90 -12.41
N GLY A 45 -14.98 32.86 -11.52
CA GLY A 45 -15.15 33.14 -10.10
C GLY A 45 -15.78 32.01 -9.26
N THR A 46 -16.07 30.84 -9.85
CA THR A 46 -16.66 29.70 -9.14
C THR A 46 -15.74 28.47 -9.17
N PRO A 47 -15.49 27.78 -8.03
CA PRO A 47 -14.79 26.50 -8.03
C PRO A 47 -15.52 25.42 -8.84
N LEU A 48 -14.79 24.63 -9.63
CA LEU A 48 -15.33 23.59 -10.54
C LEU A 48 -16.29 22.59 -9.85
N TRP A 49 -16.02 22.20 -8.60
CA TRP A 49 -16.86 21.25 -7.85
C TRP A 49 -18.27 21.79 -7.52
N ARG A 50 -18.49 23.11 -7.64
CA ARG A 50 -19.81 23.74 -7.41
C ARG A 50 -20.69 23.77 -8.65
N SER A 51 -20.20 23.31 -9.80
CA SER A 51 -20.95 23.32 -11.05
C SER A 51 -20.78 22.00 -11.80
N PRO A 52 -21.31 20.89 -11.26
CA PRO A 52 -21.20 19.59 -11.90
C PRO A 52 -21.96 19.55 -13.23
N VAL A 53 -21.45 18.76 -14.18
CA VAL A 53 -22.19 18.43 -15.41
C VAL A 53 -23.37 17.50 -15.09
N PRO A 54 -24.44 17.48 -15.92
CA PRO A 54 -25.49 16.47 -15.82
C PRO A 54 -24.92 15.06 -16.05
N SER A 55 -25.72 14.05 -15.70
CA SER A 55 -25.37 12.63 -15.85
C SER A 55 -26.18 11.96 -16.97
N PRO A 56 -25.82 12.17 -18.25
CA PRO A 56 -26.52 11.60 -19.40
C PRO A 56 -26.14 10.12 -19.60
N PHE A 57 -26.48 9.27 -18.63
CA PHE A 57 -26.05 7.87 -18.58
C PHE A 57 -26.50 7.08 -19.82
N THR A 58 -27.70 7.34 -20.31
CA THR A 58 -28.27 6.68 -21.49
C THR A 58 -27.47 7.02 -22.73
N GLU A 59 -27.23 8.31 -22.97
CA GLU A 59 -26.54 8.83 -24.14
C GLU A 59 -25.06 8.42 -24.13
N LEU A 60 -24.44 8.35 -22.96
CA LEU A 60 -23.08 7.83 -22.78
C LEU A 60 -23.00 6.33 -23.06
N GLY A 61 -24.02 5.56 -22.66
CA GLY A 61 -24.16 4.15 -23.04
C GLY A 61 -24.33 3.97 -24.55
N GLU A 62 -25.16 4.79 -25.20
CA GLU A 62 -25.33 4.80 -26.66
C GLU A 62 -24.02 5.14 -27.38
N LEU A 63 -23.26 6.11 -26.87
CA LEU A 63 -21.96 6.50 -27.41
C LEU A 63 -20.94 5.38 -27.29
N ALA A 64 -20.87 4.71 -26.13
CA ALA A 64 -20.00 3.56 -25.92
C ALA A 64 -20.35 2.38 -26.85
N GLU A 65 -21.63 2.07 -27.01
CA GLU A 65 -22.08 1.03 -27.96
C GLU A 65 -21.78 1.40 -29.41
N ALA A 66 -21.92 2.67 -29.78
CA ALA A 66 -21.52 3.14 -31.11
C ALA A 66 -20.01 2.99 -31.33
N LEU A 67 -19.19 3.28 -30.33
CA LEU A 67 -17.74 3.12 -30.39
C LEU A 67 -17.34 1.64 -30.42
N ARG A 68 -17.99 0.78 -29.64
CA ARG A 68 -17.83 -0.68 -29.68
C ARG A 68 -18.07 -1.24 -31.07
N LYS A 69 -19.16 -0.83 -31.74
CA LYS A 69 -19.48 -1.28 -33.10
C LYS A 69 -18.42 -0.87 -34.14
N VAL A 70 -17.79 0.29 -33.95
CA VAL A 70 -16.83 0.86 -34.93
C VAL A 70 -15.39 0.44 -34.63
N ARG A 71 -15.04 0.22 -33.36
CA ARG A 71 -13.66 0.02 -32.90
C ARG A 71 -13.42 -1.30 -32.16
N GLY A 72 -14.47 -2.03 -31.79
CA GLY A 72 -14.37 -3.27 -31.02
C GLY A 72 -14.05 -3.08 -29.53
N TRP A 73 -14.16 -1.86 -29.00
CA TRP A 73 -13.82 -1.56 -27.60
C TRP A 73 -14.92 -2.02 -26.64
N GLU A 74 -14.58 -2.92 -25.70
CA GLU A 74 -15.51 -3.44 -24.68
C GLU A 74 -15.86 -2.41 -23.60
N ARG A 75 -14.87 -1.57 -23.24
CA ARG A 75 -14.98 -0.47 -22.29
C ARG A 75 -14.24 0.74 -22.87
N THR A 76 -14.85 1.91 -22.71
CA THR A 76 -14.34 3.17 -23.28
C THR A 76 -14.23 4.24 -22.20
N SER A 77 -13.12 4.97 -22.21
CA SER A 77 -12.94 6.22 -21.48
C SER A 77 -13.20 7.39 -22.43
N LEU A 78 -14.06 8.32 -22.02
CA LEU A 78 -14.56 9.42 -22.83
C LEU A 78 -14.23 10.74 -22.15
N GLU A 79 -13.81 11.72 -22.96
CA GLU A 79 -13.71 13.12 -22.57
C GLU A 79 -14.40 13.99 -23.63
N ILE A 80 -15.39 14.76 -23.20
CA ILE A 80 -16.13 15.71 -24.03
C ILE A 80 -15.88 17.10 -23.48
N GLU A 81 -15.19 17.91 -24.26
CA GLU A 81 -15.09 19.34 -24.04
C GLU A 81 -16.12 20.05 -24.89
N CYS A 82 -16.93 20.93 -24.29
CA CYS A 82 -17.96 21.69 -24.98
C CYS A 82 -17.86 23.19 -24.65
N LYS A 83 -18.15 24.03 -25.64
CA LYS A 83 -18.29 25.49 -25.49
C LYS A 83 -19.78 25.92 -25.51
N PRO A 84 -20.11 27.14 -25.09
CA PRO A 84 -21.47 27.69 -25.18
C PRO A 84 -22.09 27.68 -26.58
N SER A 85 -21.27 27.69 -27.63
CA SER A 85 -21.73 27.57 -29.02
C SER A 85 -22.24 26.19 -29.40
N GLY A 86 -22.06 25.16 -28.56
CA GLY A 86 -22.27 23.76 -28.91
C GLY A 86 -21.12 23.15 -29.72
N GLU A 87 -20.05 23.92 -30.00
CA GLU A 87 -18.80 23.38 -30.51
C GLU A 87 -18.19 22.45 -29.45
N TYR A 88 -17.80 21.24 -29.85
CA TYR A 88 -17.25 20.25 -28.95
C TYR A 88 -16.08 19.48 -29.54
N GLY A 89 -15.19 19.04 -28.65
CA GLY A 89 -14.19 18.01 -28.91
C GLY A 89 -14.59 16.74 -28.15
N LEU A 90 -14.50 15.58 -28.83
CA LEU A 90 -14.64 14.27 -28.21
C LEU A 90 -13.32 13.52 -28.34
N VAL A 91 -12.75 13.12 -27.21
CA VAL A 91 -11.69 12.12 -27.14
C VAL A 91 -12.28 10.84 -26.56
N ALA A 92 -12.05 9.73 -27.25
CA ALA A 92 -12.46 8.41 -26.81
C ALA A 92 -11.27 7.47 -26.87
N THR A 93 -11.02 6.75 -25.79
CA THR A 93 -9.92 5.81 -25.65
C THR A 93 -10.40 4.48 -25.09
N THR A 94 -9.60 3.43 -25.29
CA THR A 94 -9.76 2.17 -24.55
C THR A 94 -9.49 2.39 -23.07
N ASP A 95 -9.89 1.45 -22.22
CA ASP A 95 -9.51 1.40 -20.79
C ASP A 95 -8.00 1.40 -20.54
N ALA A 96 -7.19 0.96 -21.51
CA ALA A 96 -5.73 1.09 -21.47
C ALA A 96 -5.23 2.55 -21.47
N ILE A 97 -6.06 3.54 -21.83
CA ILE A 97 -5.70 4.96 -21.74
C ILE A 97 -6.76 5.70 -20.92
N THR A 98 -6.39 6.20 -19.75
CA THR A 98 -7.26 6.91 -18.83
C THR A 98 -6.91 8.40 -18.80
N SER A 99 -7.90 9.28 -18.86
CA SER A 99 -7.68 10.72 -18.67
C SER A 99 -7.32 11.00 -17.19
N LEU A 100 -6.23 11.71 -16.96
CA LEU A 100 -5.80 12.11 -15.60
C LEU A 100 -6.51 13.43 -15.24
N ARG A 101 -7.24 13.46 -14.11
CA ARG A 101 -7.98 14.64 -13.64
C ARG A 101 -7.02 15.73 -13.14
N GLY A 102 -7.38 17.02 -13.27
CA GLY A 102 -6.76 18.13 -12.50
C GLY A 102 -6.03 19.22 -13.29
N ARG A 103 -5.24 20.06 -12.58
CA ARG A 103 -4.66 21.35 -13.07
C ARG A 103 -3.74 21.24 -14.30
N ASP A 104 -3.19 20.06 -14.59
CA ASP A 104 -2.14 19.92 -15.61
C ASP A 104 -2.59 19.19 -16.89
N GLY A 105 -3.78 18.56 -16.90
CA GLY A 105 -4.31 17.81 -18.05
C GLY A 105 -3.47 16.59 -18.48
N GLY A 106 -4.02 15.74 -19.35
CA GLY A 106 -3.27 14.66 -20.02
C GLY A 106 -3.90 13.27 -19.95
N PHE A 107 -3.19 12.29 -20.52
CA PHE A 107 -3.61 10.90 -20.62
C PHE A 107 -2.56 9.98 -19.98
N GLN A 108 -3.00 9.04 -19.15
CA GLN A 108 -2.22 7.90 -18.70
C GLN A 108 -2.46 6.73 -19.65
N ALA A 109 -1.41 6.23 -20.30
CA ALA A 109 -1.47 4.98 -21.06
C ALA A 109 -0.83 3.84 -20.26
N VAL A 110 -1.58 2.77 -20.01
CA VAL A 110 -1.09 1.51 -19.46
C VAL A 110 -0.59 0.65 -20.62
N LEU A 111 0.72 0.73 -20.89
CA LEU A 111 1.36 0.00 -21.99
C LEU A 111 1.53 -1.49 -21.71
N ASP A 112 1.65 -1.84 -20.43
CA ASP A 112 1.72 -3.21 -19.93
C ASP A 112 0.79 -3.34 -18.73
N ALA A 113 -0.41 -3.86 -18.97
CA ALA A 113 -1.41 -4.06 -17.92
C ALA A 113 -1.01 -5.18 -16.93
N GLY A 114 -0.08 -6.05 -17.32
CA GLY A 114 0.49 -7.08 -16.46
C GLY A 114 1.67 -6.57 -15.63
N TYR A 115 2.27 -5.44 -16.00
CA TYR A 115 3.36 -4.85 -15.25
C TYR A 115 2.86 -4.36 -13.89
N ARG A 116 3.43 -4.92 -12.82
CA ARG A 116 3.29 -4.41 -11.47
C ARG A 116 4.55 -3.63 -11.11
N LEU A 117 4.38 -2.45 -10.52
CA LEU A 117 5.53 -1.76 -9.94
C LEU A 117 6.18 -2.69 -8.91
N PRO A 118 7.51 -2.86 -8.95
CA PRO A 118 8.19 -3.50 -7.84
C PRO A 118 7.88 -2.71 -6.57
N GLN A 119 7.48 -3.42 -5.52
CA GLN A 119 7.24 -2.82 -4.21
C GLN A 119 8.53 -2.14 -3.75
N PRO A 120 8.47 -0.86 -3.32
CA PRO A 120 9.61 -0.21 -2.67
C PRO A 120 10.13 -1.10 -1.55
N GLY A 121 11.44 -1.07 -1.29
CA GLY A 121 12.01 -1.79 -0.14
C GLY A 121 12.20 -3.30 -0.29
N CYS A 122 11.47 -3.97 -1.20
CA CYS A 122 11.61 -5.43 -1.40
C CYS A 122 13.05 -5.84 -1.78
N GLU A 123 13.79 -4.97 -2.46
CA GLU A 123 15.18 -5.20 -2.87
C GLU A 123 16.23 -4.70 -1.87
N GLN A 124 15.83 -4.19 -0.70
CA GLN A 124 16.79 -3.74 0.32
C GLN A 124 17.77 -4.86 0.71
N GLU A 125 19.01 -4.50 1.00
CA GLU A 125 19.97 -5.48 1.52
C GLU A 125 19.41 -6.13 2.80
N GLY A 126 19.44 -7.46 2.84
CA GLY A 126 19.00 -8.21 4.01
C GLY A 126 20.00 -8.10 5.16
N GLY A 127 19.50 -8.24 6.39
CA GLY A 127 20.34 -8.35 7.56
C GLY A 127 21.20 -9.61 7.53
N THR A 128 22.42 -9.52 8.07
CA THR A 128 23.34 -10.66 8.21
C THR A 128 23.34 -11.24 9.63
N ALA A 129 22.49 -10.72 10.51
CA ALA A 129 22.38 -11.18 11.88
C ALA A 129 21.76 -12.59 11.93
N ALA A 130 22.22 -13.40 12.89
CA ALA A 130 21.57 -14.67 13.20
C ALA A 130 20.21 -14.42 13.89
N PRO A 131 19.24 -15.37 13.77
CA PRO A 131 18.02 -15.36 14.56
C PRO A 131 18.33 -15.29 16.06
N GLU A 132 17.55 -14.49 16.80
CA GLU A 132 17.68 -14.37 18.26
C GLU A 132 16.77 -15.36 19.02
N GLY A 133 15.70 -15.82 18.36
CA GLY A 133 14.72 -16.74 18.96
C GLY A 133 15.36 -18.02 19.45
N ASP A 134 15.15 -18.32 20.73
CA ASP A 134 15.59 -19.54 21.40
C ASP A 134 14.36 -20.33 21.91
N PRO A 135 14.17 -21.58 21.47
CA PRO A 135 13.03 -22.40 21.86
C PRO A 135 12.97 -22.70 23.36
N GLU A 136 14.10 -22.92 24.03
CA GLU A 136 14.08 -23.31 25.45
C GLU A 136 13.59 -22.16 26.35
N PRO A 137 14.16 -20.94 26.27
CA PRO A 137 13.64 -19.78 26.98
C PRO A 137 12.24 -19.38 26.53
N ALA A 138 11.87 -19.55 25.25
CA ALA A 138 10.51 -19.26 24.78
C ALA A 138 9.47 -20.12 25.50
N VAL A 139 9.69 -21.45 25.54
CA VAL A 139 8.81 -22.39 26.24
C VAL A 139 8.73 -22.07 27.73
N ALA A 140 9.86 -21.76 28.37
CA ALA A 140 9.90 -21.41 29.79
C ALA A 140 9.11 -20.12 30.08
N ARG A 141 9.32 -19.07 29.26
CA ARG A 141 8.61 -17.79 29.39
C ARG A 141 7.12 -17.94 29.11
N PHE A 142 6.74 -18.71 28.10
CA PHE A 142 5.32 -18.95 27.78
C PHE A 142 4.60 -19.65 28.93
N ARG A 143 5.19 -20.69 29.53
CA ARG A 143 4.61 -21.38 30.69
C ARG A 143 4.47 -20.45 31.90
N GLU A 144 5.48 -19.63 32.16
CA GLU A 144 5.41 -18.62 33.24
C GLU A 144 4.34 -17.56 32.94
N TYR A 145 4.22 -17.12 31.69
CA TYR A 145 3.21 -16.17 31.24
C TYR A 145 1.81 -16.73 31.48
N MET A 146 1.53 -17.96 31.04
CA MET A 146 0.25 -18.64 31.31
C MET A 146 -0.02 -18.81 32.80
N ARG A 147 1.01 -19.11 33.62
CA ARG A 147 0.87 -19.21 35.08
C ARG A 147 0.48 -17.86 35.71
N ARG A 148 1.08 -16.76 35.27
CA ARG A 148 0.76 -15.41 35.77
C ARG A 148 -0.65 -14.97 35.34
N ARG A 149 -1.02 -15.21 34.08
CA ARG A 149 -2.39 -14.96 33.58
C ARG A 149 -3.43 -15.74 34.39
N ALA A 150 -3.17 -17.03 34.66
CA ALA A 150 -4.05 -17.86 35.46
C ALA A 150 -4.23 -17.35 36.91
N ALA A 151 -3.16 -16.78 37.49
CA ALA A 151 -3.22 -16.17 38.82
C ALA A 151 -4.09 -14.91 38.83
N ILE A 152 -4.02 -14.08 37.78
CA ILE A 152 -4.84 -12.88 37.61
C ILE A 152 -6.31 -13.26 37.43
N LEU A 153 -6.60 -14.19 36.52
CA LEU A 153 -7.97 -14.65 36.22
C LEU A 153 -8.57 -15.55 37.32
N GLY A 154 -7.78 -15.98 38.30
CA GLY A 154 -8.19 -16.95 39.32
C GLY A 154 -8.48 -18.36 38.80
N ARG A 155 -8.14 -18.65 37.53
CA ARG A 155 -8.35 -19.95 36.88
C ARG A 155 -7.36 -20.13 35.71
N PRO A 156 -6.98 -21.38 35.37
CA PRO A 156 -6.18 -21.62 34.17
C PRO A 156 -7.02 -21.38 32.91
N GLU A 157 -6.40 -20.75 31.91
CA GLU A 157 -6.94 -20.67 30.56
C GLU A 157 -6.70 -21.99 29.83
N GLN A 158 -7.73 -22.51 29.15
CA GLN A 158 -7.62 -23.72 28.34
C GLN A 158 -7.13 -23.36 26.94
N LEU A 159 -6.22 -24.16 26.42
CA LEU A 159 -5.66 -24.02 25.07
C LEU A 159 -5.96 -25.27 24.23
N PRO A 160 -6.00 -25.13 22.90
CA PRO A 160 -6.02 -26.26 21.99
C PRO A 160 -4.89 -27.26 22.25
N PRO A 161 -5.05 -28.54 21.84
CA PRO A 161 -3.96 -29.50 21.91
C PRO A 161 -2.75 -29.03 21.09
N PRO A 162 -1.53 -29.51 21.43
CA PRO A 162 -0.33 -29.23 20.64
C PRO A 162 -0.46 -29.61 19.16
N ALA A 163 0.17 -28.83 18.28
CA ALA A 163 0.37 -29.25 16.90
C ALA A 163 1.30 -30.47 16.85
N SER A 164 0.95 -31.44 16.00
CA SER A 164 1.82 -32.60 15.77
C SER A 164 3.06 -32.21 14.95
N ALA A 165 4.17 -32.94 15.13
CA ALA A 165 5.38 -32.71 14.32
C ALA A 165 5.10 -32.80 12.81
N ALA A 166 4.25 -33.75 12.38
CA ALA A 166 3.87 -33.90 10.99
C ALA A 166 3.04 -32.70 10.46
N ALA A 167 2.19 -32.10 11.28
CA ALA A 167 1.45 -30.90 10.92
C ALA A 167 2.37 -29.69 10.75
N LEU A 168 3.35 -29.54 11.65
CA LEU A 168 4.38 -28.50 11.56
C LEU A 168 5.25 -28.65 10.31
N ASP A 169 5.71 -29.86 10.01
CA ASP A 169 6.51 -30.13 8.81
C ASP A 169 5.72 -29.85 7.53
N GLU A 170 4.42 -30.20 7.51
CA GLU A 170 3.53 -29.89 6.40
C GLU A 170 3.29 -28.38 6.24
N ALA A 171 3.09 -27.65 7.34
CA ALA A 171 2.93 -26.21 7.31
C ALA A 171 4.17 -25.51 6.76
N GLU A 172 5.37 -25.87 7.24
CA GLU A 172 6.64 -25.35 6.73
C GLU A 172 6.85 -25.67 5.26
N ARG A 173 6.44 -26.86 4.81
CA ARG A 173 6.47 -27.25 3.39
C ARG A 173 5.55 -26.37 2.54
N ARG A 174 4.35 -26.04 3.04
CA ARG A 174 3.39 -25.15 2.35
C ARG A 174 3.86 -23.70 2.33
N ILE A 175 4.46 -23.21 3.42
CA ILE A 175 5.07 -21.88 3.54
C ILE A 175 6.31 -21.77 2.64
N GLY A 176 7.05 -22.87 2.48
CA GLY A 176 8.30 -22.95 1.72
C GLY A 176 9.53 -22.54 2.53
N ARG A 177 9.40 -22.38 3.85
CA ARG A 177 10.46 -22.01 4.80
C ARG A 177 10.18 -22.62 6.18
N PRO A 178 11.22 -22.92 6.98
CA PRO A 178 11.03 -23.34 8.36
C PRO A 178 10.45 -22.19 9.20
N LEU A 179 9.66 -22.53 10.22
CA LEU A 179 9.25 -21.57 11.25
C LEU A 179 10.48 -21.19 12.10
N PRO A 180 10.50 -19.98 12.70
CA PRO A 180 11.43 -19.67 13.78
C PRO A 180 11.35 -20.73 14.88
N ALA A 181 12.49 -21.16 15.40
CA ALA A 181 12.56 -22.30 16.33
C ALA A 181 11.75 -22.07 17.62
N ASP A 182 11.74 -20.82 18.09
CA ASP A 182 10.94 -20.36 19.23
C ASP A 182 9.44 -20.42 18.96
N LEU A 183 8.97 -19.91 17.80
CA LEU A 183 7.56 -20.01 17.41
C LEU A 183 7.13 -21.47 17.22
N ARG A 184 7.94 -22.28 16.54
CA ARG A 184 7.70 -23.72 16.36
C ARG A 184 7.57 -24.42 17.72
N ALA A 185 8.39 -24.04 18.69
CA ALA A 185 8.33 -24.60 20.04
C ALA A 185 7.04 -24.25 20.79
N LEU A 186 6.48 -23.06 20.56
CA LEU A 186 5.16 -22.73 21.09
C LEU A 186 4.07 -23.60 20.48
N TYR A 187 4.06 -23.81 19.17
CA TYR A 187 3.07 -24.69 18.53
C TYR A 187 3.13 -26.15 19.04
N MET A 188 4.27 -26.60 19.55
CA MET A 188 4.41 -27.89 20.25
C MET A 188 3.79 -27.89 21.68
N ILE A 189 3.29 -26.76 22.16
CA ILE A 189 2.53 -26.62 23.42
C ILE A 189 1.04 -26.52 23.13
N ALA A 190 0.63 -25.72 22.15
CA ALA A 190 -0.77 -25.52 21.75
C ALA A 190 -0.86 -25.06 20.30
N ASP A 191 -1.88 -25.51 19.58
CA ASP A 191 -2.15 -25.08 18.21
C ASP A 191 -3.05 -23.83 18.16
N GLY A 192 -2.47 -22.66 18.47
CA GLY A 192 -3.21 -21.42 18.64
C GLY A 192 -3.79 -21.27 20.05
N ASP A 193 -4.69 -20.31 20.24
CA ASP A 193 -5.34 -20.04 21.53
C ASP A 193 -6.88 -20.08 21.50
N GLY A 194 -7.47 -20.40 20.35
CA GLY A 194 -8.92 -20.46 20.16
C GLY A 194 -9.56 -21.83 20.37
N ILE A 195 -10.62 -21.92 21.18
CA ILE A 195 -11.46 -23.12 21.32
C ILE A 195 -12.92 -22.75 21.04
N ASP A 196 -13.58 -23.44 20.11
CA ASP A 196 -15.01 -23.26 19.81
C ASP A 196 -15.45 -21.78 19.69
N TYR A 197 -14.68 -20.97 18.96
CA TYR A 197 -14.83 -19.52 18.74
C TYR A 197 -14.43 -18.59 19.90
N GLU A 198 -13.96 -19.12 21.04
CA GLU A 198 -13.43 -18.30 22.14
C GLU A 198 -11.90 -18.17 22.03
N GLN A 199 -11.42 -16.96 21.73
CA GLN A 199 -9.99 -16.62 21.71
C GLN A 199 -9.49 -16.17 23.09
N ARG A 200 -8.21 -16.41 23.40
CA ARG A 200 -7.58 -15.95 24.65
C ARG A 200 -6.72 -14.70 24.50
N TYR A 201 -6.48 -14.27 23.25
CA TYR A 201 -5.68 -13.10 22.90
C TYR A 201 -4.31 -13.10 23.58
N LEU A 202 -3.60 -14.24 23.49
CA LEU A 202 -2.35 -14.44 24.23
C LEU A 202 -1.23 -13.49 23.80
N PHE A 203 -1.27 -12.97 22.57
CA PHE A 203 -0.25 -12.07 22.05
C PHE A 203 -0.69 -10.60 22.10
N GLY A 204 -0.76 -10.09 23.33
CA GLY A 204 -1.16 -8.72 23.64
C GLY A 204 -2.66 -8.51 23.50
N ARG A 205 -3.08 -8.09 22.30
CA ARG A 205 -4.49 -7.97 21.86
C ARG A 205 -4.80 -8.86 20.65
N HIS A 206 -3.89 -9.76 20.29
CA HIS A 206 -4.02 -10.62 19.11
C HIS A 206 -4.28 -12.06 19.54
N ALA A 207 -5.26 -12.69 18.91
CA ALA A 207 -5.52 -14.12 19.00
C ALA A 207 -4.42 -14.90 18.28
N TRP A 208 -3.90 -15.94 18.91
CA TRP A 208 -2.88 -16.80 18.32
C TRP A 208 -3.52 -17.74 17.31
N LEU A 209 -3.10 -17.62 16.05
CA LEU A 209 -3.64 -18.41 14.95
C LEU A 209 -3.30 -19.90 15.12
N ALA A 210 -4.29 -20.75 14.89
CA ALA A 210 -4.05 -22.15 14.60
C ALA A 210 -3.17 -22.28 13.34
N LEU A 211 -2.38 -23.34 13.27
CA LEU A 211 -1.39 -23.53 12.21
C LEU A 211 -2.02 -23.57 10.82
N GLU A 212 -3.22 -24.15 10.69
CA GLU A 212 -3.97 -24.16 9.44
C GLU A 212 -4.34 -22.74 8.98
N ASP A 213 -4.84 -21.91 9.89
CA ASP A 213 -5.22 -20.52 9.61
C ASP A 213 -4.00 -19.66 9.28
N MET A 214 -2.90 -19.81 10.03
CA MET A 214 -1.62 -19.18 9.72
C MET A 214 -1.19 -19.46 8.27
N VAL A 215 -1.23 -20.73 7.84
CA VAL A 215 -0.85 -21.11 6.47
C VAL A 215 -1.84 -20.57 5.44
N ALA A 216 -3.14 -20.57 5.73
CA ALA A 216 -4.16 -20.04 4.85
C ALA A 216 -4.02 -18.52 4.65
N ILE A 217 -3.83 -17.78 5.74
CA ILE A 217 -3.62 -16.32 5.74
C ILE A 217 -2.32 -15.98 5.02
N HIS A 218 -1.21 -16.68 5.34
CA HIS A 218 0.05 -16.52 4.61
C HIS A 218 -0.14 -16.75 3.11
N THR A 219 -0.81 -17.82 2.72
CA THR A 219 -1.06 -18.12 1.29
C THR A 219 -1.85 -17.00 0.61
N ALA A 220 -2.84 -16.43 1.30
CA ALA A 220 -3.67 -15.34 0.77
C ALA A 220 -2.91 -14.00 0.69
N GLN A 221 -1.92 -13.76 1.56
CA GLN A 221 -1.24 -12.47 1.73
C GLN A 221 0.23 -12.45 1.28
N ARG A 222 0.80 -13.59 0.86
CA ARG A 222 2.20 -13.68 0.43
C ARG A 222 2.54 -12.78 -0.76
N GLU A 223 1.54 -12.44 -1.56
CA GLU A 223 1.67 -11.47 -2.65
C GLU A 223 1.06 -10.13 -2.22
N PRO A 224 1.81 -9.03 -2.32
CA PRO A 224 1.30 -7.71 -1.95
C PRO A 224 0.08 -7.34 -2.79
N ALA A 225 -0.95 -6.80 -2.14
CA ALA A 225 -2.12 -6.30 -2.84
C ALA A 225 -1.74 -5.17 -3.80
N TRP A 226 -2.19 -5.26 -5.05
CA TRP A 226 -2.01 -4.21 -6.04
C TRP A 226 -3.32 -3.47 -6.25
N TYR A 227 -3.36 -2.24 -5.76
CA TYR A 227 -4.54 -1.37 -5.83
C TYR A 227 -4.62 -0.54 -7.12
N GLY A 228 -3.75 -0.83 -8.10
CA GLY A 228 -3.71 -0.10 -9.37
C GLY A 228 -2.83 1.16 -9.30
N TRP A 229 -2.52 1.69 -10.48
CA TRP A 229 -1.65 2.86 -10.62
C TRP A 229 -2.21 4.12 -9.94
N GLU A 230 -3.53 4.28 -9.88
CA GLU A 230 -4.19 5.43 -9.24
C GLU A 230 -3.89 5.51 -7.74
N LEU A 231 -3.78 4.36 -7.06
CA LEU A 231 -3.59 4.28 -5.62
C LEU A 231 -2.16 3.93 -5.20
N ALA A 232 -1.40 3.24 -6.07
CA ALA A 232 -0.08 2.70 -5.70
C ALA A 232 1.11 3.45 -6.31
N TRP A 233 0.93 4.34 -7.29
CA TRP A 233 2.06 4.99 -8.00
C TRP A 233 2.99 5.79 -7.08
N ASN A 234 2.45 6.46 -6.06
CA ASN A 234 3.18 7.29 -5.11
C ASN A 234 3.05 6.76 -3.66
N SER A 235 2.75 5.48 -3.48
CA SER A 235 2.71 4.88 -2.15
C SER A 235 4.10 4.97 -1.51
N ILE A 236 4.15 5.57 -0.31
CA ILE A 236 5.36 5.71 0.50
C ILE A 236 5.25 4.70 1.64
N VAL A 237 6.31 3.94 1.87
CA VAL A 237 6.44 3.08 3.05
C VAL A 237 7.56 3.64 3.91
N PHE A 238 7.22 4.05 5.13
CA PHE A 238 8.17 4.55 6.11
C PHE A 238 8.99 3.40 6.70
N ASP A 239 10.18 3.75 7.18
CA ASP A 239 11.01 2.89 8.02
C ASP A 239 10.33 2.69 9.38
N PRO A 240 10.40 1.48 9.96
CA PRO A 240 10.03 1.27 11.35
C PRO A 240 10.96 2.02 12.30
N ASP A 241 10.60 2.02 13.58
CA ASP A 241 11.51 2.33 14.68
C ASP A 241 11.80 1.02 15.44
N PRO A 242 13.06 0.55 15.54
CA PRO A 242 14.30 1.15 15.02
C PRO A 242 14.43 1.10 13.48
N PRO A 243 15.11 2.08 12.85
CA PRO A 243 15.22 2.19 11.40
C PRO A 243 16.06 1.07 10.76
N GLY A 244 15.63 0.62 9.58
CA GLY A 244 16.27 -0.42 8.79
C GLY A 244 16.14 -1.84 9.37
N THR A 245 15.26 -2.05 10.34
CA THR A 245 14.96 -3.38 10.90
C THR A 245 14.03 -4.18 9.99
N VAL A 246 12.99 -3.55 9.45
CA VAL A 246 12.01 -4.15 8.53
C VAL A 246 12.15 -3.53 7.14
N ARG A 247 11.87 -4.31 6.10
CA ARG A 247 11.86 -3.80 4.72
C ARG A 247 10.72 -2.80 4.54
N ARG A 248 10.98 -1.71 3.80
CA ARG A 248 10.02 -0.65 3.48
C ARG A 248 9.09 -1.06 2.33
N CYS A 249 8.40 -2.19 2.48
CA CYS A 249 7.39 -2.70 1.57
C CYS A 249 6.05 -2.89 2.29
N GLY A 250 4.93 -2.83 1.58
CA GLY A 250 3.59 -3.05 2.14
C GLY A 250 3.23 -4.52 2.36
N GLY A 251 4.10 -5.44 1.96
CA GLY A 251 3.92 -6.88 2.15
C GLY A 251 5.12 -7.65 1.63
N HIS A 252 5.38 -8.84 2.19
CA HIS A 252 6.50 -9.68 1.78
C HIS A 252 6.16 -11.17 1.97
N PRO A 253 6.50 -12.07 1.01
CA PRO A 253 6.19 -13.50 1.11
C PRO A 253 6.88 -14.23 2.27
N ALA A 254 7.87 -13.60 2.87
CA ALA A 254 8.61 -14.11 4.03
C ALA A 254 8.14 -13.53 5.37
N TRP A 255 7.06 -12.76 5.38
CA TRP A 255 6.38 -12.34 6.62
C TRP A 255 5.28 -13.34 6.90
N LEU A 256 5.35 -14.02 8.04
CA LEU A 256 4.41 -15.07 8.39
C LEU A 256 3.51 -14.60 9.54
N PRO A 257 2.24 -14.25 9.25
CA PRO A 257 1.26 -13.91 10.28
C PRO A 257 1.09 -15.08 11.23
N PHE A 258 1.24 -14.88 12.53
CA PHE A 258 1.01 -15.91 13.54
C PHE A 258 -0.04 -15.49 14.58
N ALA A 259 -0.37 -14.22 14.71
CA ALA A 259 -1.49 -13.77 15.53
C ALA A 259 -2.32 -12.69 14.81
N THR A 260 -3.62 -12.66 15.07
CA THR A 260 -4.61 -11.79 14.40
C THR A 260 -5.31 -10.88 15.38
N GLY A 261 -5.53 -9.61 15.00
CA GLY A 261 -6.41 -8.69 15.72
C GLY A 261 -7.89 -8.89 15.37
N GLU A 262 -8.20 -9.86 14.48
CA GLU A 262 -9.54 -10.09 13.90
C GLU A 262 -10.11 -8.90 13.10
N ASP A 263 -9.29 -7.87 12.93
CA ASP A 263 -9.49 -6.64 12.19
C ASP A 263 -8.48 -6.56 11.03
N GLY A 264 -8.02 -7.70 10.51
CA GLY A 264 -7.05 -7.70 9.40
C GLY A 264 -5.70 -7.08 9.71
N ASN A 265 -5.40 -6.83 10.99
CA ASN A 265 -4.06 -6.58 11.50
C ASN A 265 -3.48 -7.87 12.10
N TYR A 266 -2.16 -8.02 11.98
CA TYR A 266 -1.47 -9.22 12.38
C TYR A 266 -0.17 -8.90 13.11
N LEU A 267 0.19 -9.76 14.05
CA LEU A 267 1.60 -9.99 14.38
C LEU A 267 2.14 -11.04 13.42
N ALA A 268 3.30 -10.75 12.83
CA ALA A 268 3.99 -11.64 11.92
C ALA A 268 5.45 -11.83 12.34
N VAL A 269 6.01 -13.00 12.05
CA VAL A 269 7.46 -13.20 12.11
C VAL A 269 8.08 -12.86 10.76
N ASP A 270 9.12 -12.03 10.77
CA ASP A 270 9.82 -11.58 9.57
C ASP A 270 11.04 -12.47 9.28
N LEU A 271 10.95 -13.29 8.23
CA LEU A 271 12.03 -14.16 7.76
C LEU A 271 12.91 -13.53 6.67
N SER A 272 12.73 -12.24 6.39
CA SER A 272 13.52 -11.49 5.41
C SER A 272 13.68 -10.04 5.84
N PRO A 273 14.32 -9.79 7.00
CA PRO A 273 14.47 -8.45 7.53
C PRO A 273 15.31 -7.55 6.61
N ALA A 274 15.26 -6.25 6.88
CA ALA A 274 16.19 -5.29 6.31
C ALA A 274 17.55 -5.37 7.04
N ARG A 275 18.53 -4.60 6.57
CA ARG A 275 19.95 -4.66 6.96
C ARG A 275 20.21 -4.69 8.47
N ASN A 276 19.43 -3.96 9.27
CA ASN A 276 19.62 -3.84 10.71
C ASN A 276 18.71 -4.79 11.52
N GLY A 277 17.84 -5.55 10.84
CA GLY A 277 16.91 -6.47 11.50
C GLY A 277 17.46 -7.89 11.63
N ARG A 278 16.64 -8.76 12.22
CA ARG A 278 16.99 -10.15 12.54
C ARG A 278 15.95 -11.12 12.00
N PRO A 279 16.34 -12.24 11.35
CA PRO A 279 15.36 -13.22 10.92
C PRO A 279 14.62 -13.80 12.13
N GLY A 280 13.30 -13.84 12.07
CA GLY A 280 12.44 -14.26 13.18
C GLY A 280 11.99 -13.13 14.11
N GLN A 281 12.40 -11.87 13.86
CA GLN A 281 11.86 -10.71 14.56
C GLN A 281 10.34 -10.64 14.38
N VAL A 282 9.64 -10.13 15.39
CA VAL A 282 8.19 -9.92 15.35
C VAL A 282 7.91 -8.51 14.85
N ILE A 283 7.00 -8.43 13.89
CA ILE A 283 6.52 -7.19 13.29
C ILE A 283 5.00 -7.13 13.34
N CYS A 284 4.44 -5.93 13.21
CA CYS A 284 3.04 -5.77 12.88
C CYS A 284 2.84 -5.32 11.45
N ILE A 285 1.79 -5.88 10.85
CA ILE A 285 1.39 -5.68 9.46
C ILE A 285 -0.13 -5.67 9.39
N GLY A 286 -0.67 -5.26 8.25
CA GLY A 286 -2.08 -5.42 7.94
C GLY A 286 -2.77 -4.12 7.58
N ARG A 287 -4.08 -4.10 7.74
CA ARG A 287 -4.98 -3.06 7.23
C ARG A 287 -4.64 -1.65 7.71
N ASP A 288 -4.26 -1.51 8.97
CA ASP A 288 -4.07 -0.20 9.61
C ASP A 288 -2.60 0.21 9.68
N TYR A 289 -1.73 -0.51 8.97
CA TYR A 289 -0.29 -0.24 8.87
C TYR A 289 0.04 0.42 7.52
N ASP A 290 -0.75 1.44 7.15
CA ASP A 290 -0.62 2.22 5.90
C ASP A 290 0.77 2.88 5.76
N ASP A 291 1.34 3.32 6.89
CA ASP A 291 2.67 3.93 6.98
C ASP A 291 3.79 2.91 6.78
N GLY A 292 3.50 1.61 6.88
CA GLY A 292 4.46 0.52 6.77
C GLY A 292 4.42 -0.44 7.96
N PRO A 293 5.18 -1.55 7.89
CA PRO A 293 5.26 -2.51 8.97
C PRO A 293 5.97 -1.90 10.20
N ALA A 294 5.52 -2.25 11.40
CA ALA A 294 6.16 -1.83 12.65
C ALA A 294 7.01 -2.95 13.25
N HIS A 295 8.23 -2.67 13.71
CA HIS A 295 8.98 -3.60 14.56
C HIS A 295 8.31 -3.72 15.93
N VAL A 296 8.30 -4.92 16.50
CA VAL A 296 7.69 -5.21 17.81
C VAL A 296 8.71 -5.82 18.77
N ALA A 297 9.46 -6.84 18.32
CA ALA A 297 10.44 -7.53 19.15
C ALA A 297 11.47 -8.25 18.28
N ASP A 298 12.66 -8.52 18.82
CA ASP A 298 13.73 -9.20 18.07
C ASP A 298 13.51 -10.71 17.86
N SER A 299 12.55 -11.30 18.58
CA SER A 299 12.10 -12.69 18.48
C SER A 299 10.78 -12.92 19.23
N VAL A 300 10.16 -14.09 19.07
CA VAL A 300 9.02 -14.51 19.91
C VAL A 300 9.49 -14.72 21.36
N THR A 301 10.71 -15.23 21.53
CA THR A 301 11.36 -15.35 22.84
C THR A 301 11.43 -14.01 23.59
N SER A 302 11.88 -12.93 22.94
CA SER A 302 11.95 -11.59 23.55
C SER A 302 10.57 -10.97 23.75
N LEU A 303 9.63 -11.21 22.83
CA LEU A 303 8.23 -10.77 22.97
C LEU A 303 7.59 -11.30 24.26
N LEU A 304 7.75 -12.61 24.52
CA LEU A 304 7.24 -13.22 25.76
C LEU A 304 7.93 -12.65 27.01
N GLY A 305 9.22 -12.28 26.90
CA GLY A 305 9.92 -11.58 27.97
C GLY A 305 9.27 -10.23 28.28
N HIS A 306 8.99 -9.44 27.26
CA HIS A 306 8.28 -8.16 27.40
C HIS A 306 6.89 -8.32 28.01
N TYR A 307 6.13 -9.33 27.61
CA TYR A 307 4.81 -9.60 28.19
C TYR A 307 4.86 -9.96 29.69
N LEU A 308 5.89 -10.68 30.13
CA LEU A 308 6.10 -10.95 31.55
C LEU A 308 6.38 -9.67 32.34
N GLU A 309 7.15 -8.74 31.77
CA GLU A 309 7.42 -7.43 32.37
C GLU A 309 6.15 -6.58 32.48
N LEU A 310 5.31 -6.56 31.44
CA LEU A 310 4.01 -5.86 31.49
C LEU A 310 3.09 -6.41 32.58
N LEU A 311 3.00 -7.74 32.71
CA LEU A 311 2.22 -8.35 33.79
C LEU A 311 2.78 -7.99 35.18
N GLU A 312 4.10 -7.92 35.33
CA GLU A 312 4.75 -7.54 36.59
C GLU A 312 4.46 -6.08 36.97
N GLN A 313 4.34 -5.20 35.97
CA GLN A 313 3.98 -3.79 36.14
C GLN A 313 2.48 -3.58 36.34
N GLY A 314 1.66 -4.62 36.22
CA GLY A 314 0.20 -4.51 36.26
C GLY A 314 -0.41 -3.86 35.00
N ALA A 315 0.32 -3.82 33.89
CA ALA A 315 -0.11 -3.22 32.63
C ALA A 315 -1.02 -4.17 31.83
N HIS A 316 -2.22 -4.43 32.34
CA HIS A 316 -3.23 -5.28 31.70
C HIS A 316 -4.66 -4.82 32.00
N GLU A 317 -5.59 -5.26 31.16
CA GLU A 317 -7.04 -5.10 31.35
C GLU A 317 -7.70 -6.48 31.37
N GLU A 318 -8.61 -6.70 32.33
CA GLU A 318 -9.39 -7.92 32.45
C GLU A 318 -10.70 -7.81 31.65
N HIS A 319 -10.96 -8.82 30.82
CA HIS A 319 -12.11 -8.91 29.93
C HIS A 319 -12.87 -10.21 30.19
N GLY A 320 -13.61 -10.28 31.31
CA GLY A 320 -14.51 -11.39 31.65
C GLY A 320 -13.84 -12.77 31.74
N ASP A 321 -13.46 -13.35 30.60
CA ASP A 321 -12.87 -14.66 30.46
C ASP A 321 -11.38 -14.67 30.04
N HIS A 322 -10.81 -13.52 29.63
CA HIS A 322 -9.40 -13.36 29.25
C HIS A 322 -8.81 -12.03 29.76
N ILE A 323 -7.51 -11.81 29.57
CA ILE A 323 -6.86 -10.52 29.80
C ILE A 323 -6.14 -10.05 28.55
N SER A 324 -6.06 -8.72 28.39
CA SER A 324 -5.27 -8.07 27.35
C SER A 324 -4.14 -7.26 27.97
N LEU A 325 -2.97 -7.24 27.32
CA LEU A 325 -1.85 -6.43 27.77
C LEU A 325 -1.97 -5.00 27.27
N LEU A 326 -1.53 -4.05 28.10
CA LEU A 326 -1.43 -2.65 27.76
C LEU A 326 -0.02 -2.35 27.23
N GLU A 327 0.16 -2.52 25.92
CA GLU A 327 1.39 -2.18 25.23
C GLU A 327 1.50 -0.65 25.03
N PRO A 328 2.71 -0.06 25.11
CA PRO A 328 2.92 1.32 24.72
C PRO A 328 2.59 1.53 23.24
N ALA A 329 2.19 2.76 22.88
CA ALA A 329 1.93 3.11 21.49
C ALA A 329 3.19 2.88 20.64
N ARG A 330 3.03 2.16 19.54
CA ARG A 330 4.11 1.91 18.58
C ARG A 330 4.34 3.15 17.73
N SER A 331 5.58 3.53 17.54
CA SER A 331 5.96 4.66 16.70
C SER A 331 6.57 4.18 15.39
N PHE A 332 6.13 4.78 14.29
CA PHE A 332 6.92 4.83 13.07
C PHE A 332 8.02 5.88 13.26
N GLY A 333 9.14 5.78 12.52
CA GLY A 333 10.30 6.66 12.72
C GLY A 333 9.93 8.16 12.72
N PRO A 334 10.83 9.04 13.19
CA PRO A 334 10.46 10.39 13.60
C PRO A 334 9.76 11.18 12.48
N HIS A 335 8.56 11.68 12.78
CA HIS A 335 7.81 12.63 11.97
C HIS A 335 7.81 14.01 12.64
N ARG A 336 7.81 15.09 11.86
CA ARG A 336 7.72 16.46 12.39
C ARG A 336 6.67 17.27 11.66
N ILE A 337 5.82 17.94 12.44
CA ILE A 337 4.95 19.03 11.98
C ILE A 337 5.73 20.33 12.20
N ILE A 338 5.96 21.09 11.13
CA ILE A 338 6.73 22.33 11.18
C ILE A 338 6.04 23.43 10.36
N GLY A 339 6.13 24.67 10.85
CA GLY A 339 5.70 25.84 10.08
C GLY A 339 6.75 26.27 9.04
N GLU A 340 8.03 25.98 9.29
CA GLU A 340 9.17 26.29 8.42
C GLU A 340 10.16 25.12 8.41
N ILE A 341 10.78 24.83 7.26
CA ILE A 341 11.73 23.71 7.11
C ILE A 341 13.07 24.07 7.75
N PRO A 342 13.61 23.25 8.68
CA PRO A 342 14.93 23.51 9.26
C PRO A 342 16.03 23.43 8.20
N ASP A 343 17.06 24.25 8.33
CA ASP A 343 18.22 24.25 7.44
C ASP A 343 18.97 22.90 7.40
N GLU A 344 18.89 22.16 8.50
CA GLU A 344 19.44 20.81 8.65
C GLU A 344 18.32 19.80 8.91
N ILE A 345 18.20 18.83 8.00
CA ILE A 345 17.24 17.74 8.09
C ILE A 345 17.97 16.49 8.63
N PRO A 346 17.53 15.93 9.77
CA PRO A 346 18.11 14.69 10.29
C PRO A 346 18.02 13.56 9.27
N PRO A 347 19.03 12.69 9.15
CA PRO A 347 19.01 11.57 8.20
C PRO A 347 17.94 10.52 8.51
N THR A 348 17.39 10.54 9.74
CA THR A 348 16.28 9.68 10.18
C THR A 348 14.90 10.30 9.95
N LEU A 349 14.81 11.59 9.58
CA LEU A 349 13.53 12.25 9.36
C LEU A 349 12.86 11.69 8.10
N GLN A 350 11.65 11.16 8.27
CA GLN A 350 10.95 10.46 7.18
C GLN A 350 9.86 11.28 6.52
N ALA A 351 9.23 12.17 7.30
CA ALA A 351 8.13 13.01 6.84
C ALA A 351 8.20 14.41 7.47
N ILE A 352 7.92 15.41 6.63
CA ILE A 352 7.73 16.81 7.02
C ILE A 352 6.30 17.19 6.63
N HIS A 353 5.49 17.59 7.62
CA HIS A 353 4.15 18.12 7.40
C HIS A 353 4.17 19.64 7.56
N ILE A 354 3.84 20.36 6.49
CA ILE A 354 3.75 21.82 6.50
C ILE A 354 2.28 22.21 6.55
N ASN A 355 1.85 22.67 7.72
CA ASN A 355 0.48 23.15 7.94
C ASN A 355 0.52 24.67 8.14
N ASP A 356 -0.53 25.35 7.67
CA ASP A 356 -0.80 26.77 7.95
C ASP A 356 0.31 27.76 7.52
N ALA A 357 1.08 27.42 6.48
CA ALA A 357 2.07 28.34 5.91
C ALA A 357 1.39 29.60 5.35
N VAL A 358 1.72 30.76 5.92
CA VAL A 358 1.20 32.08 5.51
C VAL A 358 1.92 32.68 4.28
N GLY A 359 2.90 31.96 3.71
CA GLY A 359 3.71 32.41 2.57
C GLY A 359 4.38 31.25 1.83
N LEU A 360 5.25 31.57 0.88
CA LEU A 360 6.05 30.56 0.18
C LEU A 360 7.00 29.85 1.15
N VAL A 361 7.07 28.53 1.05
CA VAL A 361 7.95 27.70 1.86
C VAL A 361 9.17 27.30 1.04
N ASP A 362 10.37 27.56 1.55
CA ASP A 362 11.61 27.15 0.89
C ASP A 362 11.86 25.66 1.11
N LEU A 363 11.74 24.87 0.04
CA LEU A 363 12.01 23.42 0.05
C LEU A 363 13.48 23.09 -0.22
N THR A 364 14.33 24.08 -0.49
CA THR A 364 15.75 23.88 -0.79
C THR A 364 16.49 23.00 0.24
N PRO A 365 16.21 23.09 1.56
CA PRO A 365 16.85 22.21 2.54
C PRO A 365 16.60 20.71 2.30
N THR A 366 15.44 20.34 1.73
CA THR A 366 15.09 18.92 1.44
C THR A 366 15.93 18.29 0.32
N HIS A 367 16.59 19.11 -0.49
CA HIS A 367 17.46 18.65 -1.58
C HIS A 367 18.93 18.48 -1.17
N ARG A 368 19.34 18.94 0.02
CA ARG A 368 20.71 18.77 0.50
C ARG A 368 20.90 17.33 0.97
N ARG A 369 21.47 16.49 0.11
CA ARG A 369 21.91 15.14 0.50
C ARG A 369 22.99 15.26 1.58
N THR A 370 22.69 14.78 2.78
CA THR A 370 23.71 14.37 3.74
C THR A 370 24.39 13.12 3.17
N GLU A 371 25.60 13.28 2.63
CA GLU A 371 26.41 12.12 2.23
C GLU A 371 26.78 11.29 3.47
N PRO A 372 26.51 9.98 3.52
CA PRO A 372 27.05 9.13 4.56
C PRO A 372 28.56 8.98 4.36
N ALA A 373 29.32 9.28 5.40
CA ALA A 373 30.76 9.06 5.44
C ALA A 373 31.08 7.55 5.50
N THR A 374 31.13 6.85 4.36
CA THR A 374 31.99 5.66 4.21
C THR A 374 32.20 5.25 2.75
N THR A 375 33.48 5.03 2.43
CA THR A 375 34.09 4.60 1.17
C THR A 375 33.60 3.25 0.62
N ALA A 376 33.04 3.23 -0.60
CA ALA A 376 33.13 2.15 -1.60
C ALA A 376 32.67 2.69 -2.99
N PRO A 377 33.21 2.19 -4.12
CA PRO A 377 33.16 2.89 -5.40
C PRO A 377 31.80 2.77 -6.09
N GLN A 378 31.32 3.88 -6.65
CA GLN A 378 30.15 3.92 -7.52
C GLN A 378 30.38 3.03 -8.77
N PRO A 379 29.35 2.32 -9.27
CA PRO A 379 29.42 1.76 -10.61
C PRO A 379 29.48 2.92 -11.63
N LEU A 380 30.59 3.00 -12.37
CA LEU A 380 30.75 3.90 -13.50
C LEU A 380 29.62 3.68 -14.51
N CYS A 381 28.72 4.65 -14.59
CA CYS A 381 27.84 4.80 -15.74
C CYS A 381 28.68 5.34 -16.90
N HIS A 382 29.24 4.44 -17.72
CA HIS A 382 29.97 4.81 -18.93
C HIS A 382 29.02 5.46 -19.95
N ARG A 383 28.99 6.79 -20.00
CA ARG A 383 28.66 7.53 -21.23
C ARG A 383 29.75 7.23 -22.27
N ARG A 384 29.41 6.52 -23.35
CA ARG A 384 30.24 6.52 -24.57
C ARG A 384 29.96 7.80 -25.37
N PRO A 385 30.99 8.55 -25.83
CA PRO A 385 30.82 9.63 -26.79
C PRO A 385 30.77 9.10 -28.23
N GLY A 386 29.78 9.60 -28.98
CA GLY A 386 29.65 9.80 -30.43
C GLY A 386 30.39 8.93 -31.46
N SER A 387 29.62 8.47 -32.45
CA SER A 387 30.04 8.53 -33.87
C SER A 387 28.82 8.74 -34.77
N ASP A 388 28.88 9.81 -35.57
CA ASP A 388 27.91 10.23 -36.59
C ASP A 388 27.62 9.15 -37.64
N SER A 389 26.38 9.13 -38.15
CA SER A 389 26.05 9.26 -39.59
C SER A 389 24.63 8.77 -39.90
N HIS A 390 23.72 9.70 -40.19
CA HIS A 390 23.05 9.79 -41.49
C HIS A 390 21.94 10.83 -41.47
N THR A 391 22.22 11.92 -42.18
CA THR A 391 21.28 12.93 -42.65
C THR A 391 20.33 12.28 -43.67
N ALA A 392 19.03 12.28 -43.39
CA ALA A 392 18.01 12.01 -44.39
C ALA A 392 17.01 13.18 -44.47
N ARG A 393 16.89 13.67 -45.70
CA ARG A 393 16.35 14.95 -46.12
C ARG A 393 14.83 15.05 -45.95
N ARG A 394 14.37 16.25 -45.58
CA ARG A 394 13.04 16.77 -45.92
C ARG A 394 12.91 16.83 -47.45
N VAL A 395 11.96 16.12 -48.03
CA VAL A 395 11.49 16.36 -49.40
C VAL A 395 10.38 17.41 -49.33
N ALA A 396 10.71 18.63 -49.74
CA ALA A 396 9.73 19.62 -50.15
C ALA A 396 9.59 19.53 -51.67
N ALA A 397 8.41 19.09 -52.14
CA ALA A 397 8.05 19.19 -53.54
C ALA A 397 7.71 20.65 -53.85
N ARG A 398 8.48 21.28 -54.74
CA ARG A 398 8.03 22.43 -55.52
C ARG A 398 8.17 22.10 -56.99
N ASP A 399 7.00 22.04 -57.60
CA ASP A 399 6.74 22.03 -59.03
C ASP A 399 7.14 23.39 -59.64
N ALA A 400 7.84 23.37 -60.77
CA ALA A 400 8.05 24.54 -61.63
C ALA A 400 8.38 24.05 -63.05
N GLY A 401 7.42 24.23 -63.95
CA GLY A 401 7.51 23.76 -65.32
C GLY A 401 8.48 24.54 -66.22
N ARG A 402 8.80 23.91 -67.36
CA ARG A 402 8.66 24.43 -68.74
C ARG A 402 9.46 23.54 -69.70
N ARG A 403 8.75 22.82 -70.57
CA ARG A 403 8.77 23.01 -72.03
C ARG A 403 7.54 22.35 -72.63
#